data_AF-A0A8J7TYD9-F1
#
_entry.id   AF-A0A8J7TYD9-F1
#
_cell.length_a   1.000
_cell.length_b   1.000
_cell.length_c   1.000
_cell.angle_alpha   90.00
_cell.angle_beta   90.00
_cell.angle_gamma   90.00
#
_symmetry.space_group_name_H-M   'P 1'
#
loop_
_entity.id
_entity.type
_entity.pdbx_description
1 polymer ?
#
loop_
_entity_poly.entity_id
_entity_poly.type
_entity_poly.pdbx_seq_one_letter_code
_entity_poly.pdbx_strand_id
1 'polypeptide(L)' 'MHQELSKDGLVVISLSVDDADDKSAALKFLQEQKATFENFILEDKDRNEKAGDEKLLHSTPPIVHVFDRDGKKVKTFEG' A
#
# COMPACT_ATOMS: atom_id res chain seq x y z
N MET A 1 6.00 7.66 -12.14
CA MET A 1 4.90 8.57 -11.76
C MET A 1 5.08 9.16 -10.36
N HIS A 2 5.35 8.38 -9.30
CA HIS A 2 5.52 8.96 -7.94
C HIS A 2 6.68 9.96 -7.86
N GLN A 3 7.82 9.68 -8.52
CA GLN A 3 8.96 10.61 -8.58
C GLN A 3 8.66 11.90 -9.33
N GLU A 4 7.84 11.83 -10.38
CA GLU A 4 7.55 12.99 -11.24
C GLU A 4 6.55 13.94 -10.58
N LEU A 5 5.58 13.38 -9.84
CA LEU A 5 4.49 14.12 -9.20
C LEU A 5 4.75 14.42 -7.72
N SER A 6 5.85 13.92 -7.14
CA SER A 6 6.22 14.23 -5.75
C SER A 6 6.41 15.74 -5.54
N LYS A 7 6.96 16.43 -6.53
CA LYS A 7 7.11 17.90 -6.55
C LYS A 7 5.77 18.64 -6.52
N ASP A 8 4.70 18.00 -6.96
CA ASP A 8 3.34 18.55 -7.02
C ASP A 8 2.52 18.16 -5.76
N GLY A 9 3.17 17.52 -4.79
CA GLY A 9 2.58 17.12 -3.50
C GLY A 9 1.95 15.74 -3.50
N LEU A 10 2.19 14.89 -4.51
CA LEU A 10 1.77 13.50 -4.45
C LEU A 10 2.60 12.73 -3.43
N VAL A 11 1.94 12.12 -2.46
CA VAL A 11 2.52 11.14 -1.54
C VAL A 11 2.03 9.75 -1.93
N VAL A 12 2.95 8.81 -1.98
CA VAL A 12 2.66 7.39 -2.21
C VAL A 12 3.21 6.62 -1.03
N ILE A 13 2.44 5.67 -0.55
CA ILE A 13 2.87 4.63 0.37
C ILE A 13 2.39 3.29 -0.18
N SER A 14 3.10 2.22 0.13
CA SER A 14 2.61 0.85 -0.13
C SER A 14 2.28 0.14 1.18
N LEU A 15 1.28 -0.74 1.09
CA LEU A 15 0.87 -1.62 2.17
C LEU A 15 1.04 -3.06 1.67
N SER A 16 1.93 -3.79 2.31
CA SER A 16 2.17 -5.22 2.09
C SER A 16 1.27 -6.06 2.99
N VAL A 17 0.70 -7.12 2.45
CA VAL A 17 -0.06 -8.16 3.20
C VAL A 17 0.81 -9.42 3.39
N ASP A 18 2.11 -9.31 3.12
CA ASP A 18 3.08 -10.38 3.29
C ASP A 18 3.23 -10.77 4.78
N ASP A 19 3.61 -12.01 5.05
CA ASP A 19 3.96 -12.43 6.41
C ASP A 19 5.18 -11.63 6.91
N ALA A 20 5.20 -11.30 8.21
CA ALA A 20 6.28 -10.50 8.79
C ALA A 20 7.68 -11.12 8.60
N ASP A 21 7.74 -12.45 8.51
CA ASP A 21 8.96 -13.21 8.24
C ASP A 21 9.52 -12.96 6.83
N ASP A 22 8.67 -12.56 5.87
CA ASP A 22 9.03 -12.26 4.49
C ASP A 22 9.50 -10.82 4.26
N LYS A 23 9.59 -10.01 5.34
CA LYS A 23 10.01 -8.60 5.29
C LYS A 23 11.28 -8.37 4.48
N SER A 24 12.27 -9.27 4.61
CA SER A 24 13.55 -9.13 3.90
C SER A 24 13.39 -9.35 2.39
N ALA A 25 12.54 -10.29 1.98
CA ALA A 25 12.26 -10.56 0.58
C ALA A 25 11.44 -9.42 -0.04
N ALA A 26 10.42 -8.94 0.66
CA ALA A 26 9.62 -7.78 0.25
C ALA A 26 10.48 -6.52 0.08
N LEU A 27 11.38 -6.24 1.03
CA LEU A 27 12.30 -5.11 0.94
C LEU A 27 13.23 -5.22 -0.27
N LYS A 28 13.79 -6.40 -0.53
CA LYS A 28 14.66 -6.63 -1.69
C LYS A 28 13.91 -6.39 -3.00
N PHE A 29 12.69 -6.91 -3.12
CA PHE A 29 11.84 -6.70 -4.29
C PHE A 29 11.59 -5.20 -4.52
N LEU A 30 11.21 -4.45 -3.48
CA LEU A 30 10.97 -3.00 -3.58
C LEU A 30 12.22 -2.22 -4.00
N GLN A 31 13.40 -2.61 -3.49
CA GLN A 31 14.67 -2.02 -3.91
C GLN A 31 14.98 -2.30 -5.38
N GLU A 32 14.73 -3.52 -5.86
CA GLU A 32 14.88 -3.88 -7.29
C GLU A 32 13.93 -3.07 -8.18
N GLN A 33 12.72 -2.79 -7.71
CA GLN A 33 11.75 -1.91 -8.40
C GLN A 33 12.07 -0.41 -8.25
N LYS A 34 13.13 -0.05 -7.50
CA LYS A 34 13.48 1.34 -7.18
C LYS A 34 12.30 2.10 -6.55
N ALA A 35 11.50 1.41 -5.74
CA ALA A 35 10.46 2.02 -4.95
C ALA A 35 11.12 2.94 -3.90
N THR A 36 10.86 4.24 -3.99
CA THR A 36 11.41 5.25 -3.07
C THR A 36 10.38 5.76 -2.08
N PHE A 37 9.17 5.18 -2.10
CA PHE A 37 8.10 5.49 -1.15
C PHE A 37 8.19 4.58 0.07
N GLU A 38 7.55 4.99 1.16
CA GLU A 38 7.46 4.17 2.37
C GLU A 38 6.60 2.92 2.12
N ASN A 39 7.06 1.79 2.61
CA ASN A 39 6.31 0.54 2.61
C ASN A 39 6.01 0.11 4.05
N PHE A 40 4.74 -0.15 4.31
CA PHE A 40 4.25 -0.65 5.59
C PHE A 40 3.81 -2.10 5.42
N ILE A 41 4.13 -2.95 6.40
CA ILE A 41 3.60 -4.32 6.46
C ILE A 41 2.35 -4.24 7.35
N LEU A 42 1.24 -4.77 6.85
CA LEU A 42 0.01 -4.89 7.62
C LEU A 42 0.16 -6.06 8.60
N GLU A 43 0.65 -5.76 9.81
CA GLU A 43 0.68 -6.71 10.92
C GLU A 43 -0.69 -6.75 11.60
N ASP A 44 -1.68 -7.36 10.95
CA ASP A 44 -2.95 -7.66 11.63
C ASP A 44 -2.80 -8.92 12.49
N LYS A 45 -2.70 -8.73 13.82
CA LYS A 45 -2.65 -9.84 14.79
C LYS A 45 -3.99 -10.52 14.95
N ASP A 46 -5.07 -9.86 14.57
CA ASP A 46 -6.40 -10.42 14.47
C ASP A 46 -6.73 -10.56 12.98
N ARG A 47 -6.15 -11.55 12.29
CA ARG A 47 -6.57 -12.01 10.94
C ARG A 47 -8.09 -12.33 10.81
N ASN A 48 -8.85 -12.17 11.89
CA ASN A 48 -10.30 -12.30 12.00
C ASN A 48 -11.05 -10.96 12.06
N GLU A 49 -10.39 -9.80 12.20
CA GLU A 49 -11.01 -8.48 12.06
C GLU A 49 -11.18 -8.11 10.58
N LYS A 50 -12.10 -8.84 9.92
CA LYS A 50 -12.56 -8.60 8.54
C LYS A 50 -12.87 -7.13 8.22
N ALA A 51 -13.13 -6.28 9.21
CA ALA A 51 -13.56 -4.91 9.02
C ALA A 51 -12.47 -3.93 8.53
N GLY A 52 -11.20 -4.18 8.85
CA GLY A 52 -10.06 -3.41 8.34
C GLY A 52 -9.67 -3.86 6.94
N ASP A 53 -9.56 -5.18 6.78
CA ASP A 53 -9.27 -5.86 5.52
C ASP A 53 -10.35 -5.60 4.46
N GLU A 54 -11.65 -5.69 4.75
CA GLU A 54 -12.69 -5.46 3.75
C GLU A 54 -12.74 -4.01 3.22
N LYS A 55 -12.19 -3.03 3.94
CA LYS A 55 -12.16 -1.63 3.47
C LYS A 55 -11.01 -1.34 2.50
N LEU A 56 -9.89 -2.05 2.65
CA LEU A 56 -8.65 -1.80 1.91
C LEU A 56 -8.24 -2.97 0.99
N LEU A 57 -8.64 -4.19 1.34
CA LEU A 57 -8.31 -5.48 0.72
C LEU A 57 -9.60 -6.26 0.37
N HIS A 58 -10.52 -5.61 -0.34
CA HIS A 58 -11.78 -6.21 -0.81
C HIS A 58 -11.62 -7.02 -2.11
N SER A 59 -10.41 -7.02 -2.70
CA SER A 59 -10.04 -7.81 -3.86
C SER A 59 -8.59 -8.30 -3.75
N THR A 60 -8.13 -9.05 -4.74
CA THR A 60 -6.74 -9.55 -4.76
C THR A 60 -5.81 -8.39 -5.13
N PRO A 61 -4.69 -8.17 -4.40
CA PRO A 61 -3.67 -7.22 -4.83
C PRO A 61 -3.22 -7.47 -6.29
N PRO A 62 -2.92 -6.41 -7.07
CA PRO A 62 -2.74 -5.03 -6.63
C PRO A 62 -4.04 -4.21 -6.51
N ILE A 63 -4.17 -3.46 -5.41
CA ILE A 63 -5.22 -2.45 -5.20
C ILE A 63 -4.56 -1.11 -4.96
N VAL A 64 -5.06 -0.05 -5.59
CA VAL A 64 -4.59 1.33 -5.39
C VAL A 64 -5.74 2.21 -4.91
N HIS A 65 -5.60 2.75 -3.71
CA HIS A 65 -6.50 3.75 -3.17
C HIS A 65 -5.93 5.16 -3.35
N VAL A 66 -6.76 6.07 -3.84
CA VAL A 66 -6.41 7.49 -3.98
C VAL A 66 -7.24 8.32 -3.02
N PHE A 67 -6.56 9.12 -2.22
CA PHE A 67 -7.16 10.04 -1.25
C PHE A 67 -6.85 11.49 -1.63
N ASP A 68 -7.78 12.39 -1.35
CA ASP A 68 -7.55 13.83 -1.50
C ASP A 68 -6.78 14.41 -0.30
N ARG A 69 -6.55 15.73 -0.33
CA ARG A 69 -5.81 16.46 0.72
C ARG A 69 -6.51 16.48 2.07
N ASP A 70 -7.83 16.23 2.10
CA ASP A 70 -8.62 16.13 3.33
C ASP A 70 -8.68 14.69 3.86
N GLY A 71 -7.98 13.75 3.22
CA GLY A 71 -7.94 12.34 3.58
C GLY A 71 -9.17 11.55 3.12
N LYS A 72 -10.01 12.12 2.25
CA LYS A 72 -11.20 11.42 1.74
C LYS A 72 -10.83 10.55 0.54
N LYS A 73 -11.29 9.30 0.54
CA LYS A 73 -11.10 8.37 -0.59
C LYS A 73 -11.83 8.89 -1.83
N VAL A 74 -11.08 9.18 -2.88
CA VAL A 74 -11.58 9.69 -4.17
C VAL A 74 -11.81 8.54 -5.15
N LYS A 75 -10.90 7.56 -5.16
CA LYS A 75 -10.97 6.45 -6.12
C LYS A 75 -10.25 5.21 -5.61
N THR A 76 -10.68 4.05 -6.12
CA THR A 76 -9.97 2.78 -5.99
C THR A 76 -9.74 2.21 -7.39
N PHE A 77 -8.56 1.64 -7.62
CA PHE A 77 -8.22 0.88 -8.82
C PHE A 77 -7.88 -0.54 -8.38
N GLU A 78 -8.45 -1.53 -9.05
CA GLU A 78 -8.30 -2.96 -8.76
C GLU A 78 -7.78 -3.66 -10.02
N GLY A 79 -7.05 -4.76 -9.84
CA GLY A 79 -6.42 -5.57 -10.90
C GLY A 79 -7.14 -6.88 -11.17
#